data_AF-A0A838YW42-F1
#
_entry.id   AF-A0A838YW42-F1
#
_cell.length_a   1.000
_cell.length_b   1.000
_cell.length_c   1.000
_cell.angle_alpha   90.00
_cell.angle_beta   90.00
_cell.angle_gamma   90.00
#
_symmetry.space_group_name_H-M   'P 1'
#
loop_
_entity.id
_entity.type
_entity.pdbx_description
1 polymer ?
#
loop_
_entity_poly.entity_id
_entity_poly.type
_entity_poly.pdbx_seq_one_letter_code
_entity_poly.pdbx_strand_id
1 'polypeptide(L)'
;MITIIKRCKSLLIYTFSFILLLVSTTIAQKANELIITEIMADPTPTKGLPEKEYIELYNRSEKSINLNQFILFYNTTSVRFPDVSIQPKEYLIVTHRNNIPDFQAYGKVIGLNNFALNNTGTTLIIKDIKNSALFSVSYNEKWYTKSKTQGFVLEMIDTDFSCVEEGNWASSEAILQGTPGKENSIKASQPDLTPPGLVRYELENASTIKLVFSEKLDSLSAVSSNAYTIDKSLTIDKIRIESPTNRYIYLSLNFQLQENTLYTLTARNIADCSGNVLKEAELTIADIQPADSGDVVINEILFNPRSGGEDFVEIYNRSNKFISLKDWALGNIDAKGTIANSKPISSTPFILKPKQFLVLTKSVEIIKNQYFKAITDNILEMVSLPTFPDESGTVILMNNTQKVFDRFDYDDNLHHTLIDDKSGVSLEKADYNLSSSVPSNWHSAAASEGYATPGYANSQGILSNQKNAFSIEPEIFTPDGDGFDDVTLLKFRLDIYGYIANAYVFDINGRMLKQLAQNQLLGSSDQISWDGKNASNEIVTVGYYVILVELFNPNGEKQEFKGKVVVGSKY
;
A
#
# COMPACT_ATOMS: atom_id res chain seq x y z
N MET A 1 -64.91 -14.02 68.43
CA MET A 1 -64.23 -13.84 69.74
C MET A 1 -62.73 -14.07 69.48
N ILE A 2 -61.88 -13.02 69.49
CA ILE A 2 -61.18 -12.48 70.68
C ILE A 2 -60.33 -13.63 71.29
N THR A 3 -58.99 -13.69 71.42
CA THR A 3 -57.88 -12.73 71.60
C THR A 3 -56.62 -13.62 71.85
N ILE A 4 -55.49 -13.46 71.13
CA ILE A 4 -54.22 -12.83 71.59
C ILE A 4 -53.32 -13.64 72.57
N ILE A 5 -52.03 -13.70 72.21
CA ILE A 5 -50.77 -13.75 73.01
C ILE A 5 -50.12 -15.09 73.45
N LYS A 6 -48.94 -15.29 72.83
CA LYS A 6 -47.60 -15.76 73.28
C LYS A 6 -47.48 -16.57 74.59
N ARG A 7 -46.72 -17.66 74.51
CA ARG A 7 -45.46 -17.83 75.28
C ARG A 7 -44.56 -18.94 74.69
N CYS A 8 -43.29 -18.82 75.01
CA CYS A 8 -42.12 -19.36 74.31
C CYS A 8 -41.40 -20.43 75.16
N LYS A 9 -40.61 -21.28 74.49
CA LYS A 9 -39.49 -22.14 74.93
C LYS A 9 -39.77 -23.58 75.39
N SER A 10 -39.33 -24.53 74.56
CA SER A 10 -38.37 -25.62 74.88
C SER A 10 -38.15 -26.47 73.61
N LEU A 11 -37.07 -26.25 72.86
CA LEU A 11 -35.86 -27.10 72.83
C LEU A 11 -36.13 -28.56 72.42
N LEU A 12 -36.03 -28.85 71.11
CA LEU A 12 -35.75 -30.20 70.62
C LEU A 12 -34.75 -30.14 69.46
N ILE A 13 -33.72 -30.97 69.59
CA ILE A 13 -32.51 -31.07 68.80
C ILE A 13 -32.81 -31.71 67.45
N TYR A 14 -32.40 -31.08 66.34
CA TYR A 14 -32.16 -31.75 65.06
C TYR A 14 -30.75 -31.40 64.59
N THR A 15 -29.87 -32.39 64.64
CA THR A 15 -28.56 -32.39 64.02
C THR A 15 -28.70 -32.33 62.50
N PHE A 16 -28.39 -31.18 61.90
CA PHE A 16 -28.21 -31.07 60.45
C PHE A 16 -26.71 -31.05 60.15
N SER A 17 -26.20 -32.16 59.65
CA SER A 17 -24.82 -32.30 59.18
C SER A 17 -24.69 -31.52 57.87
N PHE A 18 -24.01 -30.38 57.90
CA PHE A 18 -23.66 -29.62 56.69
C PHE A 18 -22.34 -30.19 56.15
N ILE A 19 -22.42 -31.05 55.13
CA ILE A 19 -21.25 -31.46 54.36
C ILE A 19 -20.88 -30.28 53.46
N LEU A 20 -19.85 -29.54 53.87
CA LEU A 20 -19.22 -28.51 53.03
C LEU A 20 -18.40 -29.23 51.96
N LEU A 21 -19.00 -29.44 50.78
CA LEU A 21 -18.27 -29.83 49.57
C LEU A 21 -17.42 -28.63 49.14
N LEU A 22 -16.16 -28.61 49.58
CA LEU A 22 -15.11 -27.76 49.02
C LEU A 22 -14.86 -28.23 47.58
N VAL A 23 -15.57 -27.65 46.63
CA VAL A 23 -15.20 -27.73 45.21
C VAL A 23 -14.00 -26.82 45.05
N SER A 24 -12.79 -27.39 45.07
CA SER A 24 -11.58 -26.70 44.66
C SER A 24 -11.64 -26.47 43.15
N THR A 25 -12.27 -25.38 42.73
CA THR A 25 -12.11 -24.87 41.37
C THR A 25 -10.66 -24.41 41.24
N THR A 26 -9.80 -25.21 40.61
CA THR A 26 -8.52 -24.73 40.09
C THR A 26 -8.84 -23.75 38.97
N ILE A 27 -8.99 -22.48 39.30
CA ILE A 27 -9.16 -21.40 38.32
C ILE A 27 -7.84 -21.31 37.55
N ALA A 28 -7.88 -21.53 36.24
CA ALA A 28 -6.73 -21.35 35.38
C ALA A 28 -6.16 -19.93 35.54
N GLN A 29 -4.83 -19.77 35.53
CA GLN A 29 -4.19 -18.47 35.53
C GLN A 29 -4.67 -17.68 34.30
N LYS A 30 -5.22 -16.49 34.51
CA LYS A 30 -5.71 -15.63 33.43
C LYS A 30 -4.51 -14.93 32.78
N ALA A 31 -4.57 -14.71 31.47
CA ALA A 31 -3.55 -13.94 30.75
C ALA A 31 -3.33 -12.57 31.43
N ASN A 32 -2.09 -12.10 31.45
CA ASN A 32 -1.67 -10.82 32.03
C ASN A 32 -1.82 -10.68 33.56
N GLU A 33 -2.09 -11.75 34.32
CA GLU A 33 -2.04 -11.72 35.80
C GLU A 33 -0.61 -11.65 36.36
N LEU A 34 0.36 -12.22 35.64
CA LEU A 34 1.80 -12.10 35.90
C LEU A 34 2.40 -11.37 34.71
N ILE A 35 2.99 -10.20 34.92
CA ILE A 35 3.55 -9.37 33.85
C ILE A 35 5.02 -9.08 34.10
N ILE A 36 5.74 -8.70 33.05
CA ILE A 36 7.05 -8.07 33.18
C ILE A 36 6.79 -6.56 33.29
N THR A 37 7.32 -5.89 34.31
CA THR A 37 7.16 -4.44 34.53
C THR A 37 8.42 -3.66 34.21
N GLU A 38 9.57 -4.32 34.20
CA GLU A 38 10.85 -3.66 34.11
C GLU A 38 11.88 -4.55 33.36
N ILE A 39 12.70 -3.99 32.45
CA ILE A 39 13.67 -4.73 31.60
C ILE A 39 15.02 -3.98 31.50
N MET A 40 16.05 -4.45 32.21
CA MET A 40 17.42 -3.93 32.13
C MET A 40 18.23 -4.73 31.12
N ALA A 41 18.19 -4.32 29.84
CA ALA A 41 18.87 -5.04 28.75
C ALA A 41 20.29 -4.55 28.46
N ASP A 42 20.59 -3.27 28.70
CA ASP A 42 21.94 -2.71 28.50
C ASP A 42 22.40 -1.99 29.78
N PRO A 43 22.99 -2.71 30.75
CA PRO A 43 23.23 -2.17 32.08
C PRO A 43 24.47 -1.25 32.18
N THR A 44 25.24 -1.06 31.10
CA THR A 44 26.52 -0.34 31.14
C THR A 44 26.55 0.85 30.17
N PRO A 45 26.97 2.06 30.61
CA PRO A 45 27.32 2.43 31.98
C PRO A 45 26.10 2.79 32.82
N THR A 46 26.08 2.39 34.09
CA THR A 46 25.03 2.80 35.05
C THR A 46 25.47 3.94 35.97
N LYS A 47 24.51 4.67 36.54
CA LYS A 47 24.66 5.76 37.51
C LYS A 47 24.25 5.36 38.93
N GLY A 48 23.95 4.09 39.20
CA GLY A 48 23.69 3.65 40.56
C GLY A 48 23.16 2.23 40.74
N LEU A 49 22.56 1.61 39.72
CA LEU A 49 22.19 0.20 39.77
C LEU A 49 23.42 -0.71 39.55
N PRO A 50 23.33 -2.01 39.86
CA PRO A 50 24.35 -2.95 39.43
C PRO A 50 24.46 -2.99 37.90
N GLU A 51 25.67 -3.08 37.36
CA GLU A 51 25.92 -3.28 35.92
C GLU A 51 25.60 -4.73 35.49
N LYS A 52 24.36 -5.16 35.73
CA LYS A 52 23.85 -6.51 35.54
C LYS A 52 22.45 -6.47 34.94
N GLU A 53 22.19 -7.36 33.99
CA GLU A 53 20.88 -7.51 33.39
C GLU A 53 19.87 -8.11 34.38
N TYR A 54 18.62 -7.67 34.28
CA TYR A 54 17.50 -8.27 34.98
C TYR A 54 16.18 -7.98 34.27
N ILE A 55 15.15 -8.74 34.61
CA ILE A 55 13.75 -8.36 34.41
C ILE A 55 13.03 -8.34 35.76
N GLU A 56 11.99 -7.54 35.87
CA GLU A 56 11.10 -7.55 37.02
C GLU A 56 9.75 -8.14 36.66
N LEU A 57 9.28 -9.08 37.48
CA LEU A 57 7.94 -9.64 37.38
C LEU A 57 7.03 -8.99 38.43
N TYR A 58 5.80 -8.71 38.05
CA TYR A 58 4.76 -8.21 38.96
C TYR A 58 3.53 -9.10 38.93
N ASN A 59 3.09 -9.53 40.11
CA ASN A 59 1.84 -10.26 40.27
C ASN A 59 0.67 -9.27 40.46
N ARG A 60 -0.08 -9.03 39.39
CA ARG A 60 -1.26 -8.16 39.39
C ARG A 60 -2.49 -8.80 40.03
N SER A 61 -2.50 -10.10 40.23
CA SER A 61 -3.66 -10.82 40.74
C SER A 61 -3.82 -10.69 42.26
N GLU A 62 -4.99 -11.09 42.76
CA GLU A 62 -5.30 -11.16 44.20
C GLU A 62 -4.86 -12.49 44.85
N LYS A 63 -4.18 -13.37 44.10
CA LYS A 63 -3.73 -14.70 44.54
C LYS A 63 -2.22 -14.81 44.45
N SER A 64 -1.62 -15.67 45.27
CA SER A 64 -0.21 -15.99 45.11
C SER A 64 0.00 -16.85 43.86
N ILE A 65 1.07 -16.57 43.11
CA ILE A 65 1.47 -17.31 41.91
C ILE A 65 2.76 -18.04 42.22
N ASN A 66 2.74 -19.38 42.10
CA ASN A 66 3.96 -20.18 42.16
C ASN A 66 4.54 -20.35 40.75
N LEU A 67 5.80 -19.95 40.57
CA LEU A 67 6.53 -20.04 39.30
C LEU A 67 7.22 -21.39 39.07
N ASN A 68 7.05 -22.37 39.96
CA ASN A 68 7.68 -23.68 39.84
C ASN A 68 7.41 -24.27 38.45
N GLN A 69 8.50 -24.60 37.75
CA GLN A 69 8.53 -25.13 36.38
C GLN A 69 8.00 -24.21 35.28
N PHE A 70 7.62 -22.96 35.57
CA PHE A 70 7.38 -21.97 34.53
C PHE A 70 8.64 -21.78 33.70
N ILE A 71 8.46 -21.34 32.45
CA ILE A 71 9.56 -21.18 31.50
C ILE A 71 9.58 -19.74 31.00
N LEU A 72 10.74 -19.08 31.11
CA LEU A 72 11.04 -17.85 30.40
C LEU A 72 11.70 -18.21 29.07
N PHE A 73 11.08 -17.84 27.95
CA PHE A 73 11.70 -17.84 26.63
C PHE A 73 12.22 -16.44 26.33
N TYR A 74 13.45 -16.37 25.81
CA TYR A 74 14.11 -15.13 25.43
C TYR A 74 15.18 -15.43 24.38
N ASN A 75 15.39 -14.52 23.44
CA ASN A 75 16.28 -14.75 22.28
C ASN A 75 15.88 -16.05 21.55
N THR A 76 16.80 -17.00 21.45
CA THR A 76 16.58 -18.35 20.88
C THR A 76 16.63 -19.45 21.95
N THR A 77 16.62 -19.08 23.23
CA THR A 77 16.79 -20.01 24.36
C THR A 77 15.61 -19.94 25.34
N SER A 78 15.65 -20.81 26.34
CA SER A 78 14.67 -20.82 27.43
C SER A 78 15.31 -21.25 28.75
N VAL A 79 14.72 -20.81 29.86
CA VAL A 79 15.17 -21.17 31.20
C VAL A 79 13.97 -21.37 32.11
N ARG A 80 14.07 -22.35 33.01
CA ARG A 80 13.02 -22.64 33.99
C ARG A 80 13.18 -21.80 35.24
N PHE A 81 12.07 -21.29 35.75
CA PHE A 81 12.01 -20.67 37.05
C PHE A 81 12.19 -21.72 38.16
N PRO A 82 12.87 -21.38 39.27
CA PRO A 82 12.90 -22.21 40.47
C PRO A 82 11.53 -22.22 41.16
N ASP A 83 11.37 -23.07 42.19
CA ASP A 83 10.20 -23.02 43.06
C ASP A 83 10.22 -21.74 43.90
N VAL A 84 9.45 -20.75 43.46
CA VAL A 84 9.28 -19.46 44.12
C VAL A 84 7.84 -19.02 43.95
N SER A 85 7.26 -18.49 45.03
CA SER A 85 5.92 -17.90 45.00
C SER A 85 6.00 -16.39 45.06
N ILE A 86 5.26 -15.71 44.19
CA ILE A 86 5.04 -14.26 44.21
C ILE A 86 3.70 -14.01 44.90
N GLN A 87 3.67 -13.18 45.94
CA GLN A 87 2.46 -12.79 46.65
C GLN A 87 1.62 -11.81 45.82
N PRO A 88 0.32 -11.62 46.13
CA PRO A 88 -0.49 -10.59 45.49
C PRO A 88 0.20 -9.22 45.55
N LYS A 89 0.26 -8.51 44.42
CA LYS A 89 0.89 -7.18 44.28
C LYS A 89 2.37 -7.12 44.68
N GLU A 90 3.08 -8.25 44.67
CA GLU A 90 4.51 -8.32 44.94
C GLU A 90 5.32 -8.25 43.63
N TYR A 91 6.48 -7.59 43.69
CA TYR A 91 7.48 -7.54 42.64
C TYR A 91 8.58 -8.60 42.88
N LEU A 92 9.09 -9.19 41.81
CA LEU A 92 10.18 -10.17 41.83
C LEU A 92 11.25 -9.79 40.81
N ILE A 93 12.46 -9.52 41.29
CA ILE A 93 13.63 -9.30 40.45
C ILE A 93 14.16 -10.66 39.96
N VAL A 94 14.40 -10.77 38.67
CA VAL A 94 14.89 -11.98 38.01
C VAL A 94 16.17 -11.66 37.25
N THR A 95 17.28 -12.26 37.65
CA THR A 95 18.60 -12.02 37.05
C THR A 95 19.36 -13.34 36.88
N HIS A 96 20.61 -13.28 36.41
CA HIS A 96 21.49 -14.43 36.43
C HIS A 96 21.84 -14.84 37.87
N ARG A 97 21.93 -16.14 38.17
CA ARG A 97 22.15 -16.67 39.53
C ARG A 97 23.36 -16.12 40.29
N ASN A 98 24.41 -15.74 39.58
CA ASN A 98 25.60 -15.17 40.20
C ASN A 98 25.42 -13.70 40.61
N ASN A 99 24.39 -13.03 40.11
CA ASN A 99 24.09 -11.62 40.37
C ASN A 99 23.08 -11.42 41.52
N ILE A 100 22.60 -12.51 42.14
CA ILE A 100 21.65 -12.43 43.27
C ILE A 100 22.16 -11.45 44.35
N PRO A 101 23.43 -11.52 44.83
CA PRO A 101 23.91 -10.63 45.87
C PRO A 101 23.84 -9.15 45.50
N ASP A 102 23.95 -8.82 44.21
CA ASP A 102 23.93 -7.44 43.73
C ASP A 102 22.53 -6.81 43.84
N PHE A 103 21.46 -7.61 43.79
CA PHE A 103 20.07 -7.14 43.80
C PHE A 103 19.34 -7.33 45.14
N GLN A 104 19.92 -8.04 46.11
CA GLN A 104 19.30 -8.31 47.42
C GLN A 104 18.87 -7.06 48.18
N ALA A 105 19.60 -5.95 48.01
CA ALA A 105 19.30 -4.69 48.68
C ALA A 105 18.04 -3.98 48.14
N TYR A 106 17.57 -4.36 46.95
CA TYR A 106 16.47 -3.69 46.25
C TYR A 106 15.12 -4.37 46.48
N GLY A 107 15.11 -5.69 46.65
CA GLY A 107 13.89 -6.44 46.91
C GLY A 107 14.06 -7.94 46.81
N LYS A 108 12.94 -8.65 46.66
CA LYS A 108 12.93 -10.09 46.45
C LYS A 108 13.55 -10.42 45.10
N VAL A 109 14.58 -11.26 45.11
CA VAL A 109 15.35 -11.61 43.91
C VAL A 109 15.47 -13.13 43.77
N ILE A 110 15.40 -13.61 42.53
CA ILE A 110 15.81 -14.95 42.15
C ILE A 110 16.86 -14.93 41.04
N GLY A 111 17.60 -16.02 40.98
CA GLY A 111 18.60 -16.27 39.97
C GLY A 111 18.21 -17.39 39.03
N LEU A 112 18.41 -17.17 37.73
CA LEU A 112 18.27 -18.18 36.69
C LEU A 112 19.65 -18.69 36.27
N ASN A 113 19.75 -19.98 35.92
CA ASN A 113 21.04 -20.63 35.63
C ASN A 113 21.71 -20.09 34.36
N ASN A 114 20.93 -19.70 33.37
CA ASN A 114 21.36 -19.03 32.15
C ASN A 114 20.36 -17.90 31.92
N PHE A 115 20.83 -16.65 31.91
CA PHE A 115 20.01 -15.46 31.70
C PHE A 115 20.89 -14.39 31.10
N ALA A 116 20.50 -13.92 29.91
CA ALA A 116 21.17 -12.86 29.18
C ALA A 116 20.18 -12.23 28.21
N LEU A 117 20.11 -10.91 28.16
CA LEU A 117 19.21 -10.17 27.29
C LEU A 117 19.96 -9.69 26.04
N ASN A 118 19.22 -9.24 25.03
CA ASN A 118 19.82 -8.63 23.84
C ASN A 118 19.61 -7.11 23.93
N ASN A 119 20.69 -6.33 23.94
CA ASN A 119 20.63 -4.87 24.07
C ASN A 119 19.72 -4.22 23.02
N THR A 120 19.73 -4.75 21.78
CA THR A 120 18.97 -4.18 20.65
C THR A 120 17.47 -4.53 20.68
N GLY A 121 17.09 -5.56 21.45
CA GLY A 121 15.72 -6.04 21.53
C GLY A 121 15.59 -7.56 21.43
N THR A 122 14.56 -8.10 22.09
CA THR A 122 14.14 -9.50 21.94
C THR A 122 12.69 -9.68 22.38
N THR A 123 12.13 -10.86 22.14
CA THR A 123 10.81 -11.23 22.68
C THR A 123 10.99 -12.04 23.95
N LEU A 124 10.37 -11.57 25.03
CA LEU A 124 10.28 -12.28 26.30
C LEU A 124 8.91 -12.94 26.40
N ILE A 125 8.87 -14.23 26.78
CA ILE A 125 7.62 -14.98 26.92
C ILE A 125 7.66 -15.79 28.20
N ILE A 126 6.67 -15.60 29.06
CA ILE A 126 6.48 -16.43 30.25
C ILE A 126 5.40 -17.46 29.95
N LYS A 127 5.74 -18.74 30.03
CA LYS A 127 4.79 -19.84 29.87
C LYS A 127 4.63 -20.64 31.15
N ASP A 128 3.40 -21.07 31.39
CA ASP A 128 3.09 -22.01 32.46
C ASP A 128 3.50 -23.45 32.11
N ILE A 129 3.28 -24.37 33.04
CA ILE A 129 3.57 -25.81 32.87
C ILE A 129 2.72 -26.50 31.79
N LYS A 130 1.62 -25.87 31.36
CA LYS A 130 0.75 -26.34 30.28
C LYS A 130 1.15 -25.74 28.92
N ASN A 131 2.28 -25.04 28.86
CA ASN A 131 2.78 -24.32 27.67
C ASN A 131 1.86 -23.16 27.22
N SER A 132 1.01 -22.66 28.12
CA SER A 132 0.16 -21.49 27.88
C SER A 132 0.98 -20.22 28.11
N ALA A 133 1.00 -19.31 27.15
CA ALA A 133 1.63 -18.00 27.31
C ALA A 133 0.82 -17.15 28.30
N LEU A 134 1.45 -16.81 29.43
CA LEU A 134 0.85 -15.95 30.46
C LEU A 134 1.05 -14.47 30.15
N PHE A 135 2.25 -14.13 29.64
CA PHE A 135 2.63 -12.79 29.25
C PHE A 135 3.74 -12.84 28.20
N SER A 136 3.77 -11.85 27.32
CA SER A 136 4.89 -11.61 26.43
C SER A 136 5.07 -10.13 26.14
N VAL A 137 6.32 -9.75 25.86
CA VAL A 137 6.69 -8.40 25.40
C VAL A 137 7.85 -8.51 24.41
N SER A 138 7.72 -7.83 23.28
CA SER A 138 8.79 -7.71 22.28
C SER A 138 9.46 -6.33 22.36
N TYR A 139 10.42 -6.17 23.27
CA TYR A 139 11.08 -4.87 23.47
C TYR A 139 12.12 -4.56 22.39
N ASN A 140 12.36 -3.27 22.15
CA ASN A 140 13.33 -2.79 21.18
C ASN A 140 14.09 -1.57 21.73
N GLU A 141 15.36 -1.40 21.31
CA GLU A 141 16.18 -0.24 21.70
C GLU A 141 15.56 1.12 21.35
N LYS A 142 14.64 1.16 20.37
CA LYS A 142 13.91 2.38 19.98
C LYS A 142 12.89 2.85 21.01
N TRP A 143 12.50 1.99 21.96
CA TRP A 143 11.58 2.36 23.04
C TRP A 143 12.26 3.22 24.11
N TYR A 144 13.59 3.25 24.14
CA TYR A 144 14.31 4.14 25.03
C TYR A 144 14.18 5.59 24.55
N THR A 145 14.11 6.51 25.50
CA THR A 145 14.33 7.93 25.21
C THR A 145 15.74 8.08 24.62
N LYS A 146 15.90 8.84 23.52
CA LYS A 146 17.16 8.94 22.77
C LYS A 146 18.41 9.24 23.61
N SER A 147 18.27 9.94 24.73
CA SER A 147 19.37 10.28 25.66
C SER A 147 19.58 9.26 26.80
N LYS A 148 18.83 8.16 26.81
CA LYS A 148 18.75 7.17 27.90
C LYS A 148 18.85 5.73 27.36
N THR A 149 19.65 5.49 26.33
CA THR A 149 19.74 4.18 25.67
C THR A 149 20.67 3.17 26.35
N GLN A 150 21.52 3.61 27.28
CA GLN A 150 22.47 2.75 28.01
C GLN A 150 22.38 3.00 29.51
N GLY A 151 22.45 1.92 30.30
CA GLY A 151 22.39 1.92 31.77
C GLY A 151 21.01 2.24 32.35
N PHE A 152 20.02 2.52 31.51
CA PHE A 152 18.63 2.74 31.90
C PHE A 152 17.82 1.48 31.68
N VAL A 153 16.77 1.38 32.47
CA VAL A 153 15.79 0.33 32.37
C VAL A 153 14.59 0.78 31.53
N LEU A 154 13.99 -0.13 30.76
CA LEU A 154 12.64 0.07 30.24
C LEU A 154 11.62 -0.29 31.33
N GLU A 155 10.77 0.67 31.66
CA GLU A 155 9.66 0.52 32.60
C GLU A 155 8.32 0.53 31.84
N MET A 156 7.38 -0.30 32.26
CA MET A 156 5.98 -0.23 31.81
C MET A 156 5.28 0.96 32.47
N ILE A 157 4.52 1.74 31.69
CA ILE A 157 3.83 2.96 32.15
C ILE A 157 2.54 2.59 32.87
N ASP A 158 1.63 1.87 32.20
CA ASP A 158 0.35 1.45 32.74
C ASP A 158 0.27 -0.07 32.81
N THR A 159 0.32 -0.60 34.03
CA THR A 159 0.22 -2.04 34.28
C THR A 159 -1.16 -2.61 33.97
N ASP A 160 -2.21 -1.79 33.91
CA ASP A 160 -3.56 -2.25 33.61
C ASP A 160 -3.78 -2.54 32.12
N PHE A 161 -3.00 -1.88 31.26
CA PHE A 161 -2.98 -2.06 29.81
C PHE A 161 -1.66 -2.69 29.33
N SER A 162 -1.20 -3.71 30.05
CA SER A 162 0.08 -4.42 29.84
C SER A 162 0.27 -5.05 28.46
N CYS A 163 -0.79 -5.07 27.66
CA CYS A 163 -0.84 -5.62 26.32
C CYS A 163 -0.29 -4.67 25.25
N VAL A 164 -0.34 -3.37 25.53
CA VAL A 164 0.21 -2.32 24.70
C VAL A 164 1.73 -2.41 24.79
N GLU A 165 2.38 -2.62 23.65
CA GLU A 165 3.84 -2.76 23.57
C GLU A 165 4.47 -1.37 23.38
N GLU A 166 4.82 -1.01 22.15
CA GLU A 166 5.28 0.33 21.82
C GLU A 166 4.21 1.37 22.22
N GLY A 167 4.59 2.33 23.05
CA GLY A 167 3.68 3.36 23.60
C GLY A 167 3.31 3.18 25.07
N ASN A 168 3.47 1.98 25.65
CA ASN A 168 3.26 1.74 27.10
C ASN A 168 4.55 1.35 27.84
N TRP A 169 5.70 1.58 27.20
CA TRP A 169 7.02 1.36 27.77
C TRP A 169 7.93 2.54 27.44
N ALA A 170 8.72 3.00 28.41
CA ALA A 170 9.73 4.02 28.20
C ALA A 170 10.90 3.88 29.18
N SER A 171 11.95 4.66 28.98
CA SER A 171 13.10 4.68 29.89
C SER A 171 12.73 5.20 31.28
N SER A 172 13.24 4.56 32.32
CA SER A 172 13.10 4.99 33.71
C SER A 172 13.45 6.48 33.92
N GLU A 173 12.71 7.12 34.82
CA GLU A 173 12.97 8.46 35.37
C GLU A 173 13.59 8.41 36.77
N ALA A 174 13.79 7.22 37.34
CA ALA A 174 14.43 7.06 38.62
C ALA A 174 15.88 7.58 38.62
N ILE A 175 16.31 8.11 39.76
CA ILE A 175 17.69 8.61 39.96
C ILE A 175 18.72 7.50 39.71
N LEU A 176 18.40 6.26 40.11
CA LEU A 176 19.25 5.09 39.91
C LEU A 176 19.14 4.49 38.50
N GLN A 177 18.29 5.07 37.63
CA GLN A 177 18.01 4.62 36.26
C GLN A 177 17.14 3.36 36.14
N GLY A 178 16.54 2.92 37.24
CA GLY A 178 15.51 1.87 37.33
C GLY A 178 14.91 1.79 38.74
N THR A 179 13.88 0.97 38.92
CA THR A 179 13.14 0.80 40.18
C THR A 179 12.99 -0.66 40.61
N PRO A 180 14.07 -1.46 40.67
CA PRO A 180 13.95 -2.88 40.98
C PRO A 180 13.33 -3.11 42.36
N GLY A 181 12.36 -4.01 42.40
CA GLY A 181 11.57 -4.38 43.57
C GLY A 181 10.47 -3.39 43.95
N LYS A 182 10.18 -2.38 43.13
CA LYS A 182 9.27 -1.27 43.46
C LYS A 182 8.41 -0.85 42.27
N GLU A 183 7.43 0.00 42.54
CA GLU A 183 6.61 0.61 41.51
C GLU A 183 7.45 1.48 40.56
N ASN A 184 7.20 1.32 39.26
CA ASN A 184 7.88 2.04 38.18
C ASN A 184 7.82 3.55 38.37
N SER A 185 8.93 4.22 38.10
CA SER A 185 9.07 5.67 38.23
C SER A 185 8.17 6.45 37.27
N ILE A 186 7.86 5.88 36.11
CA ILE A 186 7.02 6.49 35.08
C ILE A 186 5.56 6.01 35.12
N LYS A 187 5.13 5.37 36.23
CA LYS A 187 3.76 4.86 36.33
C LYS A 187 2.74 5.98 36.05
N ALA A 188 1.85 5.72 35.11
CA ALA A 188 0.71 6.58 34.81
C ALA A 188 -0.48 5.74 34.35
N SER A 189 -1.68 6.33 34.37
CA SER A 189 -2.81 5.74 33.67
C SER A 189 -2.77 6.17 32.21
N GLN A 190 -2.68 5.21 31.30
CA GLN A 190 -2.61 5.40 29.87
C GLN A 190 -3.46 4.32 29.18
N PRO A 191 -4.79 4.45 29.25
CA PRO A 191 -5.69 3.49 28.64
C PRO A 191 -5.53 3.49 27.13
N ASP A 192 -5.53 2.29 26.56
CA ASP A 192 -5.62 2.10 25.12
C ASP A 192 -7.08 2.14 24.68
N LEU A 193 -7.38 3.10 23.82
CA LEU A 193 -8.71 3.38 23.28
C LEU A 193 -8.76 3.22 21.75
N THR A 194 -7.67 2.74 21.13
CA THR A 194 -7.56 2.65 19.68
C THR A 194 -7.89 1.23 19.24
N PRO A 195 -8.85 1.02 18.32
CA PRO A 195 -9.09 -0.30 17.77
C PRO A 195 -7.96 -0.79 16.85
N PRO A 196 -7.75 -2.11 16.74
CA PRO A 196 -6.78 -2.65 15.80
C PRO A 196 -7.15 -2.33 14.35
N GLY A 197 -6.20 -1.84 13.58
CA GLY A 197 -6.35 -1.58 12.15
C GLY A 197 -5.78 -2.72 11.30
N LEU A 198 -6.50 -3.13 10.26
CA LEU A 198 -5.98 -4.01 9.22
C LEU A 198 -5.11 -3.19 8.26
N VAL A 199 -3.79 -3.38 8.31
CA VAL A 199 -2.82 -2.50 7.64
C VAL A 199 -2.55 -2.94 6.21
N ARG A 200 -2.29 -4.22 5.99
CA ARG A 200 -1.93 -4.79 4.68
C ARG A 200 -2.02 -6.31 4.68
N TYR A 201 -1.81 -6.90 3.52
CA TYR A 201 -1.57 -8.32 3.36
C TYR A 201 -0.21 -8.60 2.69
N GLU A 202 0.29 -9.80 2.91
CA GLU A 202 1.46 -10.42 2.28
C GLU A 202 1.06 -11.83 1.84
N LEU A 203 1.58 -12.33 0.73
CA LEU A 203 1.38 -13.72 0.32
C LEU A 203 2.57 -14.55 0.75
N GLU A 204 2.34 -15.64 1.49
CA GLU A 204 3.35 -16.70 1.62
C GLU A 204 3.37 -17.58 0.37
N ASN A 205 2.20 -17.75 -0.25
CA ASN A 205 1.96 -18.41 -1.53
C ASN A 205 0.51 -18.10 -1.97
N ALA A 206 0.11 -18.58 -3.14
CA ALA A 206 -1.22 -18.30 -3.70
C ALA A 206 -2.41 -18.83 -2.87
N SER A 207 -2.20 -19.74 -1.91
CA SER A 207 -3.26 -20.26 -1.02
C SER A 207 -3.12 -19.84 0.45
N THR A 208 -2.11 -19.01 0.79
CA THR A 208 -1.84 -18.59 2.16
C THR A 208 -1.59 -17.08 2.23
N ILE A 209 -2.54 -16.38 2.84
CA ILE A 209 -2.50 -14.93 3.03
C ILE A 209 -2.07 -14.63 4.45
N LYS A 210 -1.03 -13.79 4.61
CA LYS A 210 -0.64 -13.19 5.88
C LYS A 210 -1.20 -11.77 5.98
N LEU A 211 -2.09 -11.54 6.93
CA LEU A 211 -2.60 -10.21 7.29
C LEU A 211 -1.76 -9.59 8.38
N VAL A 212 -1.53 -8.29 8.27
CA VAL A 212 -0.75 -7.50 9.24
C VAL A 212 -1.63 -6.45 9.89
N PHE A 213 -1.66 -6.44 11.23
CA PHE A 213 -2.44 -5.50 12.02
C PHE A 213 -1.57 -4.42 12.70
N SER A 214 -2.18 -3.28 13.02
CA SER A 214 -1.51 -2.15 13.67
C SER A 214 -0.97 -2.50 15.05
N GLU A 215 -1.61 -3.45 15.75
CA GLU A 215 -1.32 -3.79 17.13
C GLU A 215 -1.68 -5.23 17.48
N LYS A 216 -1.49 -5.59 18.75
CA LYS A 216 -1.65 -6.95 19.28
C LYS A 216 -3.12 -7.32 19.43
N LEU A 217 -3.54 -8.38 18.77
CA LEU A 217 -4.92 -8.85 18.79
C LEU A 217 -5.25 -9.72 19.99
N ASP A 218 -6.53 -9.72 20.39
CA ASP A 218 -7.11 -10.79 21.17
C ASP A 218 -7.14 -12.07 20.33
N SER A 219 -6.48 -13.11 20.82
CA SER A 219 -6.24 -14.33 20.04
C SER A 219 -7.50 -15.14 19.76
N LEU A 220 -8.58 -14.95 20.54
CA LEU A 220 -9.83 -15.68 20.36
C LEU A 220 -10.72 -15.03 19.30
N SER A 221 -10.93 -13.71 19.37
CA SER A 221 -11.69 -12.97 18.37
C SER A 221 -11.00 -13.00 17.01
N ALA A 222 -9.67 -12.88 16.97
CA ALA A 222 -8.90 -12.85 15.73
C ALA A 222 -8.86 -14.18 14.96
N VAL A 223 -9.20 -15.32 15.59
CA VAL A 223 -9.28 -16.64 14.92
C VAL A 223 -10.72 -17.14 14.78
N SER A 224 -11.71 -16.31 15.09
CA SER A 224 -13.13 -16.62 14.87
C SER A 224 -13.41 -16.90 13.40
N SER A 225 -14.25 -17.89 13.11
CA SER A 225 -14.65 -18.24 11.74
C SER A 225 -15.36 -17.10 11.00
N ASN A 226 -15.92 -16.14 11.75
CA ASN A 226 -16.64 -14.98 11.19
C ASN A 226 -15.78 -13.71 11.12
N ALA A 227 -14.50 -13.78 11.52
CA ALA A 227 -13.61 -12.63 11.55
C ALA A 227 -13.22 -12.17 10.13
N TYR A 228 -13.21 -13.08 9.15
CA TYR A 228 -12.79 -12.79 7.79
C TYR A 228 -13.71 -13.42 6.76
N THR A 229 -13.94 -12.70 5.66
CA THR A 229 -14.59 -13.23 4.46
C THR A 229 -13.84 -12.73 3.24
N ILE A 230 -13.86 -13.51 2.17
CA ILE A 230 -13.34 -13.11 0.87
C ILE A 230 -14.47 -13.27 -0.15
N ASP A 231 -14.60 -12.31 -1.06
CA ASP A 231 -15.61 -12.35 -2.11
C ASP A 231 -15.33 -13.45 -3.16
N LYS A 232 -16.17 -13.50 -4.20
CA LYS A 232 -16.04 -14.43 -5.34
C LYS A 232 -16.01 -15.92 -4.95
N SER A 233 -16.75 -16.26 -3.89
CA SER A 233 -16.88 -17.63 -3.36
C SER A 233 -15.58 -18.25 -2.85
N LEU A 234 -14.54 -17.45 -2.61
CA LEU A 234 -13.31 -17.95 -2.01
C LEU A 234 -13.54 -18.19 -0.51
N THR A 235 -13.16 -19.38 -0.04
CA THR A 235 -13.40 -19.80 1.35
C THR A 235 -12.10 -20.05 2.09
N ILE A 236 -12.11 -19.75 3.39
CA ILE A 236 -10.98 -19.92 4.29
C ILE A 236 -11.13 -21.28 4.98
N ASP A 237 -10.13 -22.14 4.83
CA ASP A 237 -10.04 -23.45 5.49
C ASP A 237 -9.58 -23.29 6.94
N LYS A 238 -8.55 -22.47 7.16
CA LYS A 238 -7.91 -22.32 8.47
C LYS A 238 -7.47 -20.90 8.74
N ILE A 239 -7.69 -20.46 9.97
CA ILE A 239 -7.19 -19.21 10.50
C ILE A 239 -6.17 -19.53 11.59
N ARG A 240 -4.97 -18.96 11.50
CA ARG A 240 -3.91 -19.10 12.50
C ARG A 240 -3.36 -17.74 12.86
N ILE A 241 -3.25 -17.47 14.16
CA ILE A 241 -2.53 -16.31 14.67
C ILE A 241 -1.07 -16.66 14.97
N GLU A 242 -0.15 -15.75 14.68
CA GLU A 242 1.24 -15.89 15.11
C GLU A 242 1.37 -15.50 16.58
N SER A 243 1.56 -16.47 17.45
CA SER A 243 1.76 -16.24 18.88
C SER A 243 3.26 -16.19 19.20
N PRO A 244 3.72 -15.27 20.08
CA PRO A 244 2.91 -14.41 20.95
C PRO A 244 2.76 -12.97 20.47
N THR A 245 3.30 -12.62 19.29
CA THR A 245 3.17 -11.27 18.72
C THR A 245 1.70 -10.91 18.54
N ASN A 246 0.88 -11.88 18.11
CA ASN A 246 -0.55 -11.75 17.87
C ASN A 246 -0.93 -10.57 16.93
N ARG A 247 0.02 -10.12 16.10
CA ARG A 247 -0.19 -9.06 15.10
C ARG A 247 -0.38 -9.59 13.68
N TYR A 248 -0.08 -10.87 13.48
CA TYR A 248 -0.07 -11.52 12.19
C TYR A 248 -1.09 -12.66 12.16
N ILE A 249 -1.96 -12.62 11.16
CA ILE A 249 -2.98 -13.64 10.93
C ILE A 249 -2.71 -14.32 9.61
N TYR A 250 -2.72 -15.64 9.61
CA TYR A 250 -2.55 -16.48 8.45
C TYR A 250 -3.89 -17.10 8.09
N LEU A 251 -4.36 -16.80 6.88
CA LEU A 251 -5.53 -17.40 6.28
C LEU A 251 -5.08 -18.44 5.26
N SER A 252 -5.35 -19.72 5.53
CA SER A 252 -5.22 -20.78 4.54
C SER A 252 -6.53 -20.91 3.78
N LEU A 253 -6.45 -20.85 2.46
CA LEU A 253 -7.60 -20.87 1.57
C LEU A 253 -7.88 -22.29 1.06
N ASN A 254 -9.16 -22.63 0.84
CA ASN A 254 -9.54 -23.91 0.22
C ASN A 254 -9.09 -24.00 -1.25
N PHE A 255 -9.02 -22.86 -1.93
CA PHE A 255 -8.55 -22.75 -3.30
C PHE A 255 -7.53 -21.61 -3.37
N GLN A 256 -6.53 -21.76 -4.23
CA GLN A 256 -5.56 -20.68 -4.47
C GLN A 256 -6.24 -19.48 -5.13
N LEU A 257 -5.69 -18.29 -4.90
CA LEU A 257 -6.05 -17.07 -5.61
C LEU A 257 -5.87 -17.30 -7.12
N GLN A 258 -6.90 -16.95 -7.90
CA GLN A 258 -6.83 -17.05 -9.35
C GLN A 258 -6.04 -15.88 -9.94
N GLU A 259 -5.22 -16.19 -10.94
CA GLU A 259 -4.54 -15.17 -11.77
C GLU A 259 -5.57 -14.20 -12.36
N ASN A 260 -5.13 -12.95 -12.61
CA ASN A 260 -5.96 -11.88 -13.20
C ASN A 260 -7.28 -11.57 -12.45
N THR A 261 -7.44 -12.04 -11.22
CA THR A 261 -8.63 -11.79 -10.39
C THR A 261 -8.28 -10.97 -9.15
N LEU A 262 -8.92 -9.80 -9.00
CA LEU A 262 -8.95 -9.03 -7.76
C LEU A 262 -10.02 -9.59 -6.82
N TYR A 263 -9.74 -9.67 -5.53
CA TYR A 263 -10.68 -10.06 -4.50
C TYR A 263 -10.79 -8.96 -3.45
N THR A 264 -11.91 -8.96 -2.73
CA THR A 264 -12.13 -8.10 -1.56
C THR A 264 -12.12 -8.98 -0.31
N LEU A 265 -11.15 -8.75 0.56
CA LEU A 265 -11.08 -9.36 1.89
C LEU A 265 -11.70 -8.39 2.90
N THR A 266 -12.69 -8.85 3.64
CA THR A 266 -13.32 -8.09 4.73
C THR A 266 -12.94 -8.70 6.07
N ALA A 267 -12.38 -7.90 6.98
CA ALA A 267 -12.13 -8.26 8.38
C ALA A 267 -13.14 -7.56 9.29
N ARG A 268 -13.70 -8.25 10.29
CA ARG A 268 -14.77 -7.69 11.16
C ARG A 268 -14.76 -8.27 12.58
N ASN A 269 -15.24 -7.48 13.53
CA ASN A 269 -15.44 -7.86 14.94
C ASN A 269 -14.18 -8.48 15.59
N ILE A 270 -13.00 -7.91 15.31
CA ILE A 270 -11.74 -8.36 15.87
C ILE A 270 -11.36 -7.41 17.00
N ALA A 271 -11.10 -7.94 18.20
CA ALA A 271 -10.67 -7.14 19.32
C ALA A 271 -9.14 -7.15 19.44
N ASP A 272 -8.58 -6.07 20.00
CA ASP A 272 -7.27 -6.14 20.66
C ASP A 272 -7.41 -6.75 22.06
N CYS A 273 -6.29 -6.92 22.76
CA CYS A 273 -6.34 -7.45 24.12
C CYS A 273 -6.66 -6.41 25.21
N SER A 274 -6.81 -5.12 24.85
CA SER A 274 -7.38 -4.05 25.69
C SER A 274 -8.92 -4.05 25.63
N GLY A 275 -9.49 -4.71 24.62
CA GLY A 275 -10.93 -4.82 24.37
C GLY A 275 -11.48 -3.85 23.33
N ASN A 276 -10.66 -3.05 22.65
CA ASN A 276 -11.16 -2.21 21.55
C ASN A 276 -11.40 -3.07 20.31
N VAL A 277 -12.46 -2.77 19.56
CA VAL A 277 -12.96 -3.65 18.50
C VAL A 277 -12.90 -2.98 17.14
N LEU A 278 -12.17 -3.61 16.21
CA LEU A 278 -12.29 -3.36 14.78
C LEU A 278 -13.68 -3.80 14.33
N LYS A 279 -14.53 -2.84 13.97
CA LYS A 279 -15.88 -3.14 13.47
C LYS A 279 -15.82 -3.81 12.11
N GLU A 280 -15.17 -3.15 11.15
CA GLU A 280 -15.01 -3.63 9.78
C GLU A 280 -13.84 -2.93 9.08
N ALA A 281 -13.11 -3.65 8.24
CA ALA A 281 -12.12 -3.11 7.31
C ALA A 281 -12.05 -3.98 6.06
N GLU A 282 -11.74 -3.38 4.91
CA GLU A 282 -11.58 -4.07 3.64
C GLU A 282 -10.17 -3.91 3.08
N LEU A 283 -9.67 -4.95 2.42
CA LEU A 283 -8.46 -4.93 1.62
C LEU A 283 -8.71 -5.56 0.26
N THR A 284 -8.29 -4.87 -0.79
CA THR A 284 -8.16 -5.46 -2.12
C THR A 284 -6.95 -6.38 -2.15
N ILE A 285 -7.17 -7.65 -2.46
CA ILE A 285 -6.12 -8.67 -2.55
C ILE A 285 -6.10 -9.30 -3.94
N ALA A 286 -4.95 -9.83 -4.34
CA ALA A 286 -4.73 -10.56 -5.57
C ALA A 286 -3.50 -11.46 -5.43
N ASP A 287 -3.35 -12.43 -6.34
CA ASP A 287 -2.11 -13.18 -6.53
C ASP A 287 -1.00 -12.25 -7.07
N ILE A 288 -0.30 -11.57 -6.17
CA ILE A 288 0.82 -10.69 -6.50
C ILE A 288 2.04 -11.56 -6.80
N GLN A 289 2.59 -11.40 -8.00
CA GLN A 289 3.78 -12.12 -8.43
C GLN A 289 4.97 -11.16 -8.57
N PRO A 290 6.21 -11.62 -8.34
CA PRO A 290 7.38 -10.80 -8.59
C PRO A 290 7.44 -10.41 -10.07
N ALA A 291 7.75 -9.14 -10.32
CA ALA A 291 7.99 -8.64 -11.66
C ALA A 291 9.38 -9.04 -12.14
N ASP A 292 9.46 -9.53 -13.37
CA ASP A 292 10.70 -9.76 -14.10
C ASP A 292 11.07 -8.53 -14.92
N SER A 293 12.35 -8.42 -15.30
CA SER A 293 12.81 -7.31 -16.15
C SER A 293 12.03 -7.31 -17.47
N GLY A 294 11.34 -6.22 -17.74
CA GLY A 294 10.45 -6.10 -18.90
C GLY A 294 8.98 -6.42 -18.64
N ASP A 295 8.58 -6.86 -17.45
CA ASP A 295 7.14 -6.96 -17.16
C ASP A 295 6.50 -5.56 -17.11
N VAL A 296 7.21 -4.58 -16.56
CA VAL A 296 6.81 -3.17 -16.52
C VAL A 296 7.82 -2.35 -17.30
N VAL A 297 7.33 -1.51 -18.21
CA VAL A 297 8.14 -0.63 -19.05
C VAL A 297 7.64 0.80 -19.04
N ILE A 298 8.53 1.74 -19.33
CA ILE A 298 8.15 3.11 -19.66
C ILE A 298 7.46 3.07 -21.02
N ASN A 299 6.32 3.74 -21.15
CA ASN A 299 5.46 3.69 -22.32
C ASN A 299 5.25 5.06 -22.98
N GLU A 300 5.18 6.11 -22.16
CA GLU A 300 4.99 7.49 -22.61
C GLU A 300 5.71 8.43 -21.63
N ILE A 301 6.18 9.58 -22.10
CA ILE A 301 6.73 10.65 -21.27
C ILE A 301 6.27 12.01 -21.78
N LEU A 302 5.85 12.87 -20.86
CA LEU A 302 5.73 14.30 -21.06
C LEU A 302 6.77 15.00 -20.17
N PHE A 303 7.71 15.70 -20.80
CA PHE A 303 8.82 16.42 -20.15
C PHE A 303 8.88 17.91 -20.50
N ASN A 304 7.93 18.39 -21.32
CA ASN A 304 7.76 19.81 -21.67
C ASN A 304 6.26 20.12 -21.59
N PRO A 305 5.69 20.28 -20.38
CA PRO A 305 4.26 20.45 -20.20
C PRO A 305 3.81 21.84 -20.67
N ARG A 306 2.50 22.01 -20.93
CA ARG A 306 1.93 23.33 -21.20
C ARG A 306 2.13 24.24 -19.99
N SER A 307 1.99 25.55 -20.18
CA SER A 307 2.04 26.50 -19.05
C SER A 307 1.05 26.10 -17.94
N GLY A 308 1.55 25.97 -16.70
CA GLY A 308 0.77 25.47 -15.56
C GLY A 308 0.47 23.96 -15.57
N GLY A 309 1.11 23.21 -16.47
CA GLY A 309 1.05 21.76 -16.56
C GLY A 309 2.04 21.06 -15.64
N GLU A 310 2.02 19.73 -15.70
CA GLU A 310 2.89 18.86 -14.91
C GLU A 310 3.50 17.81 -15.84
N ASP A 311 4.75 17.47 -15.58
CA ASP A 311 5.39 16.32 -16.22
C ASP A 311 4.65 15.04 -15.86
N PHE A 312 4.76 14.04 -16.73
CA PHE A 312 4.37 12.69 -16.37
C PHE A 312 5.24 11.63 -17.05
N VAL A 313 5.29 10.48 -16.40
CA VAL A 313 5.83 9.25 -16.99
C VAL A 313 4.73 8.21 -16.94
N GLU A 314 4.39 7.62 -18.08
CA GLU A 314 3.50 6.48 -18.11
C GLU A 314 4.30 5.19 -18.13
N ILE A 315 3.87 4.23 -17.31
CA ILE A 315 4.37 2.86 -17.33
C ILE A 315 3.27 1.90 -17.78
N TYR A 316 3.67 0.81 -18.43
CA TYR A 316 2.77 -0.22 -18.90
C TYR A 316 3.18 -1.60 -18.37
N ASN A 317 2.22 -2.32 -17.79
CA ASN A 317 2.41 -3.71 -17.40
C ASN A 317 2.14 -4.64 -18.60
N ARG A 318 3.22 -5.04 -19.27
CA ARG A 318 3.19 -5.99 -20.39
C ARG A 318 2.88 -7.42 -19.97
N SER A 319 2.97 -7.75 -18.70
CA SER A 319 2.76 -9.11 -18.19
C SER A 319 1.27 -9.43 -17.97
N ASN A 320 0.99 -10.67 -17.58
CA ASN A 320 -0.31 -11.10 -17.07
C ASN A 320 -0.34 -11.15 -15.52
N LYS A 321 0.62 -10.49 -14.87
CA LYS A 321 0.81 -10.53 -13.41
C LYS A 321 0.20 -9.29 -12.77
N PHE A 322 -0.37 -9.44 -11.57
CA PHE A 322 -0.52 -8.30 -10.66
C PHE A 322 0.83 -7.99 -10.04
N ILE A 323 1.27 -6.75 -10.19
CA ILE A 323 2.58 -6.29 -9.72
C ILE A 323 2.39 -5.24 -8.65
N SER A 324 3.02 -5.43 -7.50
CA SER A 324 3.07 -4.39 -6.47
C SER A 324 4.11 -3.33 -6.85
N LEU A 325 3.68 -2.08 -6.94
CA LEU A 325 4.57 -0.91 -7.10
C LEU A 325 5.02 -0.33 -5.75
N LYS A 326 4.74 -1.02 -4.64
CA LYS A 326 5.20 -0.59 -3.33
C LYS A 326 6.72 -0.49 -3.31
N ASP A 327 7.23 0.67 -2.90
CA ASP A 327 8.65 1.00 -2.80
C ASP A 327 9.39 1.00 -4.15
N TRP A 328 8.68 0.94 -5.29
CA TRP A 328 9.27 1.26 -6.59
C TRP A 328 9.52 2.75 -6.71
N ALA A 329 10.39 3.15 -7.64
CA ALA A 329 10.79 4.54 -7.80
C ALA A 329 11.02 4.94 -9.27
N LEU A 330 10.82 6.22 -9.55
CA LEU A 330 11.37 6.89 -10.72
C LEU A 330 12.64 7.62 -10.32
N GLY A 331 13.64 7.65 -11.18
CA GLY A 331 14.86 8.45 -11.01
C GLY A 331 15.34 9.04 -12.32
N ASN A 332 16.41 9.81 -12.23
CA ASN A 332 17.14 10.33 -13.39
C ASN A 332 18.66 10.09 -13.20
N ILE A 333 19.50 10.69 -14.03
CA ILE A 333 20.96 10.66 -13.86
C ILE A 333 21.48 12.04 -13.46
N ASP A 334 22.55 12.06 -12.65
CA ASP A 334 23.31 13.28 -12.40
C ASP A 334 24.30 13.59 -13.54
N ALA A 335 25.03 14.70 -13.42
CA ALA A 335 26.06 15.11 -14.37
C ALA A 335 27.22 14.11 -14.55
N LYS A 336 27.33 13.10 -13.66
CA LYS A 336 28.34 12.03 -13.74
C LYS A 336 27.75 10.75 -14.34
N GLY A 337 26.49 10.74 -14.75
CA GLY A 337 25.79 9.58 -15.28
C GLY A 337 25.37 8.57 -14.21
N THR A 338 25.39 8.95 -12.93
CA THR A 338 24.96 8.09 -11.81
C THR A 338 23.48 8.31 -11.52
N ILE A 339 22.76 7.25 -11.15
CA ILE A 339 21.35 7.34 -10.75
C ILE A 339 21.21 8.34 -9.60
N ALA A 340 20.31 9.31 -9.77
CA ALA A 340 20.05 10.39 -8.84
C ALA A 340 18.55 10.73 -8.80
N ASN A 341 18.19 11.63 -7.88
CA ASN A 341 16.83 12.18 -7.71
C ASN A 341 15.71 11.12 -7.67
N SER A 342 16.01 9.95 -7.08
CA SER A 342 15.04 8.85 -6.96
C SER A 342 13.85 9.26 -6.09
N LYS A 343 12.64 9.18 -6.64
CA LYS A 343 11.37 9.46 -5.96
C LYS A 343 10.51 8.20 -5.92
N PRO A 344 9.96 7.82 -4.75
CA PRO A 344 9.10 6.65 -4.64
C PRO A 344 7.79 6.88 -5.40
N ILE A 345 7.37 5.87 -6.17
CA ILE A 345 6.07 5.82 -6.85
C ILE A 345 4.95 5.68 -5.83
N SER A 346 5.10 4.74 -4.88
CA SER A 346 4.15 4.54 -3.79
C SER A 346 4.83 3.96 -2.57
N SER A 347 4.57 4.54 -1.39
CA SER A 347 4.99 3.98 -0.09
C SER A 347 3.97 2.99 0.48
N THR A 348 2.74 3.02 -0.05
CA THR A 348 1.67 2.06 0.27
C THR A 348 1.56 0.99 -0.82
N PRO A 349 0.98 -0.18 -0.53
CA PRO A 349 0.68 -1.17 -1.57
C PRO A 349 -0.18 -0.56 -2.68
N PHE A 350 0.36 -0.49 -3.89
CA PHE A 350 -0.38 -0.17 -5.11
C PHE A 350 -0.23 -1.34 -6.08
N ILE A 351 -1.35 -1.86 -6.58
CA ILE A 351 -1.36 -3.01 -7.48
C ILE A 351 -1.51 -2.50 -8.91
N LEU A 352 -0.44 -2.62 -9.69
CA LEU A 352 -0.48 -2.45 -11.15
C LEU A 352 -1.05 -3.72 -11.77
N LYS A 353 -2.20 -3.57 -12.44
CA LYS A 353 -2.94 -4.69 -13.03
C LYS A 353 -2.27 -5.18 -14.32
N PRO A 354 -2.51 -6.44 -14.72
CA PRO A 354 -2.18 -6.95 -16.04
C PRO A 354 -2.64 -6.01 -17.15
N LYS A 355 -1.77 -5.72 -18.13
CA LYS A 355 -2.09 -4.89 -19.31
C LYS A 355 -2.61 -3.48 -18.97
N GLN A 356 -2.27 -2.98 -17.79
CA GLN A 356 -2.66 -1.63 -17.38
C GLN A 356 -1.58 -0.61 -17.77
N PHE A 357 -2.04 0.50 -18.34
CA PHE A 357 -1.30 1.76 -18.47
C PHE A 357 -1.48 2.56 -17.18
N LEU A 358 -0.41 3.10 -16.62
CA LEU A 358 -0.44 3.89 -15.40
C LEU A 358 0.44 5.13 -15.54
N VAL A 359 -0.19 6.29 -15.47
CA VAL A 359 0.47 7.59 -15.49
C VAL A 359 0.96 7.93 -14.08
N LEU A 360 2.20 8.39 -13.99
CA LEU A 360 2.85 8.83 -12.77
C LEU A 360 3.11 10.34 -12.88
N THR A 361 2.43 11.13 -12.06
CA THR A 361 2.49 12.61 -12.12
C THR A 361 2.38 13.25 -10.73
N LYS A 362 2.66 14.55 -10.61
CA LYS A 362 2.48 15.33 -9.36
C LYS A 362 1.04 15.82 -9.14
N SER A 363 0.21 15.88 -10.18
CA SER A 363 -1.18 16.28 -10.04
C SER A 363 -2.09 15.58 -11.05
N VAL A 364 -2.98 14.72 -10.55
CA VAL A 364 -4.00 14.05 -11.38
C VAL A 364 -4.93 15.07 -12.03
N GLU A 365 -5.30 16.11 -11.27
CA GLU A 365 -6.24 17.13 -11.71
C GLU A 365 -5.69 17.97 -12.87
N ILE A 366 -4.39 18.29 -12.85
CA ILE A 366 -3.76 19.04 -13.95
C ILE A 366 -3.74 18.21 -15.24
N ILE A 367 -3.33 16.94 -15.17
CA ILE A 367 -3.31 16.05 -16.35
C ILE A 367 -4.71 15.91 -16.93
N LYS A 368 -5.72 15.64 -16.09
CA LYS A 368 -7.11 15.52 -16.53
C LYS A 368 -7.64 16.78 -17.21
N ASN A 369 -7.29 17.96 -16.70
CA ASN A 369 -7.76 19.23 -17.25
C ASN A 369 -7.06 19.62 -18.57
N GLN A 370 -5.80 19.21 -18.76
CA GLN A 370 -5.06 19.49 -19.99
C GLN A 370 -5.28 18.45 -21.09
N TYR A 371 -5.58 17.20 -20.72
CA TYR A 371 -5.74 16.09 -21.65
C TYR A 371 -7.14 15.49 -21.52
N PHE A 372 -8.04 15.96 -22.39
CA PHE A 372 -9.49 15.69 -22.31
C PHE A 372 -9.88 14.20 -22.44
N LYS A 373 -8.98 13.34 -22.93
CA LYS A 373 -9.19 11.88 -23.07
C LYS A 373 -8.54 11.06 -21.94
N ALA A 374 -7.89 11.71 -20.97
CA ALA A 374 -7.17 11.02 -19.91
C ALA A 374 -8.06 10.05 -19.12
N ILE A 375 -7.58 8.82 -18.86
CA ILE A 375 -8.29 7.86 -18.00
C ILE A 375 -7.85 8.09 -16.55
N THR A 376 -8.66 8.84 -15.79
CA THR A 376 -8.31 9.25 -14.42
C THR A 376 -8.00 8.08 -13.48
N ASP A 377 -8.71 6.95 -13.61
CA ASP A 377 -8.46 5.74 -12.80
C ASP A 377 -7.08 5.11 -13.04
N ASN A 378 -6.42 5.49 -14.13
CA ASN A 378 -5.08 5.05 -14.53
C ASN A 378 -4.03 6.14 -14.30
N ILE A 379 -4.28 7.09 -13.40
CA ILE A 379 -3.31 8.11 -12.99
C ILE A 379 -3.04 7.97 -11.49
N LEU A 380 -1.76 7.81 -11.14
CA LEU A 380 -1.27 7.78 -9.77
C LEU A 380 -0.49 9.06 -9.47
N GLU A 381 -0.96 9.80 -8.46
CA GLU A 381 -0.29 10.99 -7.96
C GLU A 381 0.91 10.62 -7.07
N MET A 382 2.09 11.10 -7.43
CA MET A 382 3.33 10.97 -6.66
C MET A 382 3.56 12.21 -5.80
N VAL A 383 4.07 12.00 -4.58
CA VAL A 383 4.44 13.10 -3.66
C VAL A 383 5.42 14.09 -4.31
N SER A 384 6.32 13.58 -5.15
CA SER A 384 7.24 14.39 -5.95
C SER A 384 7.74 13.56 -7.13
N LEU A 385 8.10 14.23 -8.23
CA LEU A 385 8.76 13.60 -9.38
C LEU A 385 10.27 13.90 -9.39
N PRO A 386 11.07 13.05 -10.04
CA PRO A 386 12.40 13.45 -10.50
C PRO A 386 12.28 14.65 -11.45
N THR A 387 13.38 15.36 -11.65
CA THR A 387 13.43 16.48 -12.59
C THR A 387 13.64 15.95 -13.99
N PHE A 388 12.77 16.36 -14.93
CA PHE A 388 12.84 16.04 -16.34
C PHE A 388 12.99 17.36 -17.12
N PRO A 389 14.22 17.73 -17.54
CA PRO A 389 14.44 18.94 -18.32
C PRO A 389 13.75 18.89 -19.70
N ASP A 390 13.28 20.04 -20.17
CA ASP A 390 12.54 20.20 -21.43
C ASP A 390 13.38 19.89 -22.70
N GLU A 391 14.72 19.95 -22.62
CA GLU A 391 15.61 19.72 -23.78
C GLU A 391 16.03 18.25 -23.92
N SER A 392 16.53 17.65 -22.85
CA SER A 392 16.97 16.26 -22.81
C SER A 392 17.13 15.77 -21.38
N GLY A 393 16.99 14.47 -21.17
CA GLY A 393 17.10 13.89 -19.84
C GLY A 393 16.96 12.37 -19.84
N THR A 394 16.81 11.83 -18.63
CA THR A 394 16.68 10.39 -18.43
C THR A 394 15.56 10.08 -17.45
N VAL A 395 14.72 9.12 -17.81
CA VAL A 395 13.79 8.45 -16.89
C VAL A 395 14.33 7.06 -16.59
N ILE A 396 14.43 6.72 -15.31
CA ILE A 396 14.82 5.38 -14.84
C ILE A 396 13.69 4.83 -13.96
N LEU A 397 13.14 3.69 -14.35
CA LEU A 397 12.18 2.94 -13.54
C LEU A 397 12.93 1.89 -12.72
N MET A 398 12.75 1.89 -11.40
CA MET A 398 13.41 0.98 -10.47
C MET A 398 12.41 0.30 -9.54
N ASN A 399 12.70 -0.95 -9.18
CA ASN A 399 11.93 -1.65 -8.15
C ASN A 399 12.40 -1.30 -6.73
N ASN A 400 11.78 -1.93 -5.74
CA ASN A 400 12.10 -1.81 -4.32
C ASN A 400 13.52 -2.24 -3.90
N THR A 401 14.26 -2.95 -4.75
CA THR A 401 15.68 -3.30 -4.53
C THR A 401 16.63 -2.40 -5.32
N GLN A 402 16.15 -1.28 -5.88
CA GLN A 402 16.88 -0.38 -6.78
C GLN A 402 17.40 -1.05 -8.07
N LYS A 403 16.83 -2.21 -8.45
CA LYS A 403 17.11 -2.83 -9.75
C LYS A 403 16.43 -1.99 -10.82
N VAL A 404 17.17 -1.60 -11.85
CA VAL A 404 16.64 -0.89 -13.03
C VAL A 404 15.78 -1.86 -13.85
N PHE A 405 14.52 -1.51 -14.06
CA PHE A 405 13.56 -2.25 -14.88
C PHE A 405 13.52 -1.71 -16.31
N ASP A 406 13.58 -0.39 -16.44
CA ASP A 406 13.59 0.28 -17.73
C ASP A 406 14.30 1.64 -17.61
N ARG A 407 14.83 2.12 -18.73
CA ARG A 407 15.50 3.41 -18.85
C ARG A 407 15.23 4.00 -20.22
N PHE A 408 14.80 5.25 -20.24
CA PHE A 408 14.67 6.04 -21.44
C PHE A 408 15.51 7.30 -21.33
N ASP A 409 16.46 7.47 -22.26
CA ASP A 409 17.19 8.71 -22.46
C ASP A 409 16.47 9.47 -23.58
N TYR A 410 15.77 10.54 -23.22
CA TYR A 410 14.95 11.32 -24.15
C TYR A 410 15.67 12.60 -24.56
N ASP A 411 15.29 13.09 -25.73
CA ASP A 411 15.77 14.34 -26.30
C ASP A 411 14.61 14.99 -27.06
N ASP A 412 14.46 16.30 -26.95
CA ASP A 412 13.40 17.09 -27.60
C ASP A 412 13.44 16.98 -29.14
N ASN A 413 14.58 16.60 -29.72
CA ASN A 413 14.71 16.31 -31.15
C ASN A 413 14.05 15.00 -31.58
N LEU A 414 13.59 14.17 -30.64
CA LEU A 414 12.77 12.98 -30.96
C LEU A 414 11.34 13.36 -31.38
N HIS A 415 10.88 14.57 -31.05
CA HIS A 415 9.62 15.06 -31.58
C HIS A 415 9.68 15.24 -33.09
N HIS A 416 8.53 15.08 -33.74
CA HIS A 416 8.41 15.26 -35.17
C HIS A 416 8.85 16.69 -35.58
N THR A 417 9.72 16.79 -36.59
CA THR A 417 10.40 18.05 -36.98
C THR A 417 9.47 19.17 -37.45
N LEU A 418 8.25 18.82 -37.88
CA LEU A 418 7.21 19.77 -38.30
C LEU A 418 6.27 20.21 -37.16
N ILE A 419 6.53 19.80 -35.91
CA ILE A 419 5.85 20.37 -34.74
C ILE A 419 6.64 21.60 -34.30
N ASP A 420 6.03 22.78 -34.51
CA ASP A 420 6.64 24.06 -34.14
C ASP A 420 6.61 24.29 -32.62
N ASP A 421 5.47 24.03 -31.98
CA ASP A 421 5.29 24.13 -30.53
C ASP A 421 5.17 22.74 -29.91
N LYS A 422 6.20 22.33 -29.18
CA LYS A 422 6.29 21.02 -28.53
C LYS A 422 5.69 21.03 -27.11
N SER A 423 5.21 22.19 -26.64
CA SER A 423 4.62 22.32 -25.31
C SER A 423 3.36 21.45 -25.17
N GLY A 424 3.38 20.53 -24.23
CA GLY A 424 2.30 19.59 -23.97
C GLY A 424 2.25 18.39 -24.93
N VAL A 425 3.27 18.18 -25.76
CA VAL A 425 3.38 17.01 -26.64
C VAL A 425 4.21 15.94 -25.97
N SER A 426 3.65 14.75 -25.75
CA SER A 426 4.39 13.63 -25.18
C SER A 426 5.15 12.84 -26.25
N LEU A 427 6.18 12.10 -25.81
CA LEU A 427 6.80 11.03 -26.59
C LEU A 427 6.20 9.68 -26.16
N GLU A 428 5.70 8.95 -27.14
CA GLU A 428 5.01 7.67 -26.99
C GLU A 428 5.81 6.54 -27.66
N LYS A 429 5.88 5.37 -27.04
CA LYS A 429 6.34 4.16 -27.72
C LYS A 429 5.35 3.69 -28.78
N ALA A 430 5.86 3.32 -29.95
CA ALA A 430 5.08 2.65 -30.97
C ALA A 430 4.86 1.15 -30.66
N ASP A 431 5.93 0.45 -30.32
CA ASP A 431 5.86 -0.93 -29.84
C ASP A 431 6.40 -0.99 -28.41
N TYR A 432 5.49 -1.20 -27.46
CA TYR A 432 5.86 -1.36 -26.06
C TYR A 432 6.74 -2.58 -25.81
N ASN A 433 6.83 -3.56 -26.72
CA ASN A 433 7.70 -4.74 -26.60
C ASN A 433 9.17 -4.42 -26.89
N LEU A 434 9.47 -3.35 -27.61
CA LEU A 434 10.84 -2.93 -27.90
C LEU A 434 11.49 -2.22 -26.70
N SER A 435 12.82 -2.25 -26.66
CA SER A 435 13.61 -1.55 -25.65
C SER A 435 13.37 -0.04 -25.73
N SER A 436 13.26 0.61 -24.57
CA SER A 436 13.22 2.07 -24.46
C SER A 436 14.45 2.76 -25.04
N SER A 437 15.58 2.05 -25.14
CA SER A 437 16.82 2.57 -25.71
C SER A 437 16.81 2.69 -27.23
N VAL A 438 15.71 2.33 -27.92
CA VAL A 438 15.58 2.40 -29.38
C VAL A 438 14.89 3.71 -29.75
N PRO A 439 15.60 4.76 -30.20
CA PRO A 439 15.01 6.08 -30.41
C PRO A 439 13.94 6.10 -31.49
N SER A 440 14.09 5.27 -32.54
CA SER A 440 13.13 5.15 -33.63
C SER A 440 11.81 4.50 -33.24
N ASN A 441 11.66 4.06 -31.98
CA ASN A 441 10.41 3.54 -31.44
C ASN A 441 9.59 4.64 -30.71
N TRP A 442 10.16 5.83 -30.54
CA TRP A 442 9.52 6.93 -29.84
C TRP A 442 9.05 7.98 -30.83
N HIS A 443 7.82 8.43 -30.67
CA HIS A 443 7.17 9.34 -31.59
C HIS A 443 6.33 10.35 -30.81
N SER A 444 6.15 11.54 -31.38
CA SER A 444 5.17 12.49 -30.87
C SER A 444 3.76 11.89 -30.88
N ALA A 445 3.01 12.11 -29.81
CA ALA A 445 1.61 11.78 -29.74
C ALA A 445 0.77 12.52 -30.80
N ALA A 446 -0.29 11.88 -31.29
CA ALA A 446 -1.19 12.44 -32.30
C ALA A 446 -1.96 13.67 -31.78
N ALA A 447 -2.18 14.64 -32.67
CA ALA A 447 -2.92 15.86 -32.33
C ALA A 447 -4.39 15.57 -31.97
N SER A 448 -4.99 14.56 -32.60
CA SER A 448 -6.36 14.09 -32.36
C SER A 448 -6.57 13.48 -30.97
N GLU A 449 -5.50 13.03 -30.32
CA GLU A 449 -5.48 12.59 -28.92
C GLU A 449 -5.24 13.74 -27.95
N GLY A 450 -5.04 14.96 -28.45
CA GLY A 450 -4.67 16.11 -27.63
C GLY A 450 -3.17 16.18 -27.31
N TYR A 451 -2.35 15.49 -28.13
CA TYR A 451 -0.90 15.40 -28.02
C TYR A 451 -0.37 14.62 -26.80
N ALA A 452 -1.19 13.76 -26.20
CA ALA A 452 -0.74 12.72 -25.26
C ALA A 452 -1.83 11.64 -25.11
N THR A 453 -1.49 10.48 -24.57
CA THR A 453 -2.43 9.37 -24.32
C THR A 453 -2.48 8.88 -22.85
N PRO A 454 -2.59 9.79 -21.87
CA PRO A 454 -2.44 9.46 -20.45
C PRO A 454 -3.51 8.46 -19.96
N GLY A 455 -3.04 7.27 -19.61
CA GLY A 455 -3.80 6.19 -18.99
C GLY A 455 -4.40 5.20 -19.99
N TYR A 456 -4.03 5.26 -21.27
CA TYR A 456 -4.52 4.36 -22.31
C TYR A 456 -3.48 4.07 -23.40
N ALA A 457 -3.88 3.31 -24.43
CA ALA A 457 -2.95 2.88 -25.46
C ALA A 457 -2.48 4.06 -26.34
N ASN A 458 -1.17 4.09 -26.60
CA ASN A 458 -0.50 5.11 -27.43
C ASN A 458 -1.11 5.26 -28.82
N SER A 459 -1.17 6.51 -29.28
CA SER A 459 -1.68 6.93 -30.58
C SER A 459 -0.80 6.46 -31.75
N GLN A 460 0.49 6.23 -31.47
CA GLN A 460 1.48 5.69 -32.41
C GLN A 460 1.63 4.17 -32.27
N GLY A 461 0.65 3.47 -31.68
CA GLY A 461 0.74 2.02 -31.41
C GLY A 461 0.87 1.12 -32.65
N ILE A 462 1.42 -0.08 -32.43
CA ILE A 462 1.81 -1.13 -33.40
C ILE A 462 0.96 -1.17 -34.68
N LEU A 463 1.61 -0.88 -35.79
CA LEU A 463 1.18 -1.12 -37.16
C LEU A 463 1.38 -2.60 -37.52
N SER A 464 0.30 -3.35 -37.79
CA SER A 464 0.44 -4.70 -38.35
C SER A 464 -0.09 -4.76 -39.79
N ASN A 465 0.83 -4.88 -40.76
CA ASN A 465 0.55 -5.05 -42.19
C ASN A 465 -0.55 -4.11 -42.75
N GLN A 466 -0.62 -2.89 -42.23
CA GLN A 466 -1.60 -1.90 -42.65
C GLN A 466 -1.15 -1.26 -43.96
N LYS A 467 -2.07 -1.10 -44.91
CA LYS A 467 -1.89 -0.23 -46.07
C LYS A 467 -2.59 1.08 -45.80
N ASN A 468 -2.05 2.17 -46.35
CA ASN A 468 -2.72 3.45 -46.34
C ASN A 468 -4.15 3.32 -46.90
N ALA A 469 -5.13 3.68 -46.09
CA ALA A 469 -6.52 3.75 -46.49
C ALA A 469 -7.14 5.05 -45.98
N PHE A 470 -7.96 5.65 -46.83
CA PHE A 470 -8.70 6.87 -46.57
C PHE A 470 -10.18 6.62 -46.90
N SER A 471 -11.07 6.95 -45.97
CA SER A 471 -12.51 6.96 -46.22
C SER A 471 -13.17 8.20 -45.63
N ILE A 472 -14.34 8.54 -46.17
CA ILE A 472 -15.18 9.62 -45.65
C ILE A 472 -16.52 9.02 -45.24
N GLU A 473 -16.86 9.13 -43.96
CA GLU A 473 -18.04 8.48 -43.40
C GLU A 473 -18.78 9.37 -42.38
N PRO A 474 -20.09 9.61 -42.56
CA PRO A 474 -20.88 9.29 -43.76
C PRO A 474 -20.55 10.24 -44.93
N GLU A 475 -20.66 9.77 -46.17
CA GLU A 475 -20.52 10.64 -47.36
C GLU A 475 -21.65 11.67 -47.49
N ILE A 476 -22.76 11.47 -46.76
CA ILE A 476 -23.93 12.34 -46.72
C ILE A 476 -24.27 12.60 -45.25
N PHE A 477 -24.36 13.87 -44.86
CA PHE A 477 -24.61 14.24 -43.47
C PHE A 477 -25.48 15.51 -43.39
N THR A 478 -26.13 15.73 -42.25
CA THR A 478 -27.15 16.77 -42.02
C THR A 478 -26.77 17.55 -40.76
N PRO A 479 -26.10 18.72 -40.86
CA PRO A 479 -25.63 19.47 -39.69
C PRO A 479 -26.76 20.30 -39.05
N ASP A 480 -27.79 19.64 -38.53
CA ASP A 480 -29.00 20.26 -37.96
C ASP A 480 -29.00 20.28 -36.41
N GLY A 481 -28.02 19.64 -35.79
CA GLY A 481 -27.83 19.57 -34.34
C GLY A 481 -28.77 18.58 -33.65
N ASP A 482 -29.37 17.63 -34.37
CA ASP A 482 -30.31 16.67 -33.81
C ASP A 482 -29.64 15.40 -33.21
N GLY A 483 -28.31 15.32 -33.31
CA GLY A 483 -27.49 14.22 -32.82
C GLY A 483 -27.31 13.06 -33.82
N PHE A 484 -27.92 13.13 -35.01
CA PHE A 484 -27.86 12.11 -36.04
C PHE A 484 -27.22 12.63 -37.33
N ASP A 485 -26.09 12.03 -37.72
CA ASP A 485 -25.34 12.39 -38.94
C ASP A 485 -25.02 13.90 -39.01
N ASP A 486 -24.71 14.55 -37.89
CA ASP A 486 -24.38 15.99 -37.84
C ASP A 486 -23.01 16.34 -38.42
N VAL A 487 -22.14 15.35 -38.56
CA VAL A 487 -20.75 15.53 -38.99
C VAL A 487 -20.36 14.41 -39.94
N THR A 488 -19.40 14.70 -40.82
CA THR A 488 -18.65 13.68 -41.55
C THR A 488 -17.27 13.49 -40.93
N LEU A 489 -16.75 12.26 -40.98
CA LEU A 489 -15.42 11.90 -40.50
C LEU A 489 -14.53 11.50 -41.67
N LEU A 490 -13.37 12.13 -41.77
CA LEU A 490 -12.27 11.75 -42.65
C LEU A 490 -11.42 10.74 -41.89
N LYS A 491 -11.52 9.45 -42.22
CA LYS A 491 -10.87 8.36 -41.47
C LYS A 491 -9.58 7.92 -42.17
N PHE A 492 -8.54 7.73 -41.38
CA PHE A 492 -7.20 7.35 -41.82
C PHE A 492 -6.79 6.02 -41.19
N ARG A 493 -6.18 5.15 -42.01
CA ARG A 493 -5.38 4.02 -41.56
C ARG A 493 -4.05 4.13 -42.27
N LEU A 494 -2.95 4.23 -41.53
CA LEU A 494 -1.64 4.53 -42.06
C LEU A 494 -0.71 3.32 -41.94
N ASP A 495 0.28 3.24 -42.82
CA ASP A 495 1.24 2.14 -42.92
C ASP A 495 2.54 2.37 -42.12
N ILE A 496 2.83 3.63 -41.79
CA ILE A 496 3.93 4.09 -40.95
C ILE A 496 3.46 5.21 -40.02
N TYR A 497 4.22 5.46 -38.95
CA TYR A 497 3.97 6.54 -37.99
C TYR A 497 4.40 7.90 -38.54
N GLY A 498 3.91 8.97 -37.90
CA GLY A 498 4.43 10.31 -38.14
C GLY A 498 3.91 11.00 -39.40
N TYR A 499 2.81 10.54 -39.98
CA TYR A 499 2.20 11.28 -41.09
C TYR A 499 1.61 12.61 -40.61
N ILE A 500 1.75 13.61 -41.47
CA ILE A 500 1.10 14.91 -41.29
C ILE A 500 0.04 15.12 -42.36
N ALA A 501 -1.13 15.58 -41.93
CA ALA A 501 -2.25 15.88 -42.79
C ALA A 501 -2.54 17.38 -42.90
N ASN A 502 -2.76 17.82 -44.14
CA ASN A 502 -3.54 19.02 -44.44
C ASN A 502 -4.88 18.59 -45.04
N ALA A 503 -5.99 19.10 -44.52
CA ALA A 503 -7.32 18.76 -45.01
C ALA A 503 -8.12 20.03 -45.33
N TYR A 504 -8.72 20.06 -46.51
CA TYR A 504 -9.41 21.24 -47.05
C TYR A 504 -10.79 20.87 -47.58
N VAL A 505 -11.75 21.77 -47.42
CA VAL A 505 -13.09 21.70 -47.96
C VAL A 505 -13.23 22.71 -49.09
N PHE A 506 -13.73 22.27 -50.25
CA PHE A 506 -14.02 23.11 -51.40
C PHE A 506 -15.48 23.01 -51.82
N ASP A 507 -16.05 24.10 -52.32
CA ASP A 507 -17.31 24.04 -53.07
C ASP A 507 -17.11 23.48 -54.50
N ILE A 508 -18.22 23.23 -55.20
CA ILE A 508 -18.20 22.71 -56.58
C ILE A 508 -17.49 23.61 -57.59
N ASN A 509 -17.28 24.89 -57.27
CA ASN A 509 -16.57 25.83 -58.14
C ASN A 509 -15.07 25.86 -57.83
N GLY A 510 -14.59 25.02 -56.91
CA GLY A 510 -13.19 24.94 -56.50
C GLY A 510 -12.75 26.04 -55.54
N ARG A 511 -13.69 26.79 -54.93
CA ARG A 511 -13.34 27.77 -53.89
C ARG A 511 -13.22 27.06 -52.55
N MET A 512 -12.08 27.27 -51.87
CA MET A 512 -11.84 26.75 -50.52
C MET A 512 -12.80 27.42 -49.53
N LEU A 513 -13.51 26.62 -48.75
CA LEU A 513 -14.47 27.07 -47.75
C LEU A 513 -13.93 27.00 -46.33
N LYS A 514 -13.11 25.98 -46.04
CA LYS A 514 -12.55 25.73 -44.70
C LYS A 514 -11.32 24.85 -44.82
N GLN A 515 -10.32 25.13 -43.99
CA GLN A 515 -9.24 24.20 -43.71
C GLN A 515 -9.58 23.47 -42.41
N LEU A 516 -9.68 22.15 -42.49
CA LEU A 516 -10.03 21.29 -41.36
C LEU A 516 -8.81 20.91 -40.53
N ALA A 517 -7.66 20.78 -41.19
CA ALA A 517 -6.39 20.46 -40.58
C ALA A 517 -5.26 21.20 -41.29
N GLN A 518 -4.31 21.70 -40.51
CA GLN A 518 -3.07 22.31 -40.98
C GLN A 518 -1.91 21.68 -40.23
N ASN A 519 -1.00 21.02 -40.96
CA ASN A 519 0.15 20.31 -40.43
C ASN A 519 -0.19 19.37 -39.25
N GLN A 520 -1.37 18.73 -39.30
CA GLN A 520 -1.85 17.92 -38.19
C GLN A 520 -1.13 16.57 -38.16
N LEU A 521 -0.39 16.29 -37.07
CA LEU A 521 0.21 14.98 -36.84
C LEU A 521 -0.88 13.94 -36.56
N LEU A 522 -0.88 12.86 -37.35
CA LEU A 522 -1.83 11.76 -37.24
C LEU A 522 -1.26 10.57 -36.46
N GLY A 523 -2.16 9.87 -35.75
CA GLY A 523 -1.91 8.52 -35.23
C GLY A 523 -2.00 7.47 -36.33
N SER A 524 -1.62 6.22 -36.05
CA SER A 524 -1.67 5.11 -37.03
C SER A 524 -3.10 4.81 -37.52
N SER A 525 -4.09 5.09 -36.68
CA SER A 525 -5.51 5.17 -37.03
C SER A 525 -6.07 6.47 -36.46
N ASP A 526 -6.55 7.35 -37.34
CA ASP A 526 -6.96 8.70 -36.94
C ASP A 526 -8.20 9.16 -37.70
N GLN A 527 -8.83 10.25 -37.25
CA GLN A 527 -9.92 10.89 -37.95
C GLN A 527 -9.94 12.42 -37.78
N ILE A 528 -10.35 13.11 -38.85
CA ILE A 528 -10.62 14.55 -38.86
C ILE A 528 -12.11 14.75 -39.12
N SER A 529 -12.80 15.59 -38.34
CA SER A 529 -14.23 15.84 -38.50
C SER A 529 -14.54 17.11 -39.28
N TRP A 530 -15.66 17.13 -39.98
CA TRP A 530 -16.24 18.35 -40.54
C TRP A 530 -17.73 18.43 -40.20
N ASP A 531 -18.13 19.57 -39.66
CA ASP A 531 -19.46 19.89 -39.14
C ASP A 531 -20.34 20.66 -40.14
N GLY A 532 -19.96 20.66 -41.43
CA GLY A 532 -20.70 21.36 -42.46
C GLY A 532 -20.59 22.88 -42.38
N LYS A 533 -19.69 23.44 -41.56
CA LYS A 533 -19.48 24.88 -41.48
C LYS A 533 -18.33 25.37 -42.35
N ASN A 534 -18.40 26.61 -42.81
CA ASN A 534 -17.30 27.32 -43.48
C ASN A 534 -16.32 27.96 -42.48
N ALA A 535 -15.32 28.70 -42.97
CA ALA A 535 -14.35 29.42 -42.13
C ALA A 535 -14.98 30.55 -41.29
N SER A 536 -16.16 31.07 -41.67
CA SER A 536 -16.95 32.04 -40.90
C SER A 536 -17.86 31.37 -39.86
N ASN A 537 -17.75 30.06 -39.68
CA ASN A 537 -18.56 29.24 -38.78
C ASN A 537 -20.06 29.22 -39.13
N GLU A 538 -20.40 29.45 -40.40
CA GLU A 538 -21.76 29.36 -40.93
C GLU A 538 -21.96 28.01 -41.62
N ILE A 539 -23.13 27.41 -41.44
CA ILE A 539 -23.51 26.17 -42.14
C ILE A 539 -23.52 26.43 -43.64
N VAL A 540 -22.84 25.59 -44.40
CA VAL A 540 -22.81 25.68 -45.86
C VAL A 540 -24.16 25.28 -46.45
N THR A 541 -24.46 25.77 -47.64
CA THR A 541 -25.71 25.42 -48.35
C THR A 541 -25.82 23.92 -48.61
N VAL A 542 -27.04 23.41 -48.75
CA VAL A 542 -27.25 22.02 -49.20
C VAL A 542 -26.60 21.81 -50.57
N GLY A 543 -25.79 20.76 -50.71
CA GLY A 543 -25.07 20.51 -51.95
C GLY A 543 -23.86 19.59 -51.84
N TYR A 544 -23.11 19.52 -52.94
CA TYR A 544 -21.90 18.72 -53.05
C TYR A 544 -20.66 19.54 -52.67
N TYR A 545 -19.74 18.88 -51.98
CA TYR A 545 -18.46 19.44 -51.54
C TYR A 545 -17.34 18.46 -51.85
N VAL A 546 -16.14 19.01 -52.06
CA VAL A 546 -14.93 18.24 -52.32
C VAL A 546 -14.00 18.36 -51.13
N ILE A 547 -13.57 17.22 -50.60
CA ILE A 547 -12.51 17.14 -49.60
C ILE A 547 -11.21 16.84 -50.32
N LEU A 548 -10.18 17.64 -50.07
CA LEU A 548 -8.80 17.37 -50.44
C LEU A 548 -8.01 17.11 -49.17
N VAL A 549 -7.32 15.96 -49.12
CA VAL A 549 -6.35 15.67 -48.07
C VAL A 549 -4.98 15.48 -48.69
N GLU A 550 -4.00 16.16 -48.12
CA GLU A 550 -2.58 15.98 -48.44
C GLU A 550 -1.91 15.32 -47.23
N LEU A 551 -1.38 14.11 -47.41
CA LEU A 551 -0.59 13.42 -46.41
C LEU A 551 0.90 13.54 -46.75
N PHE A 552 1.70 13.90 -45.77
CA PHE A 552 3.16 13.94 -45.87
C PHE A 552 3.72 12.90 -44.93
N ASN A 553 4.51 11.97 -45.46
CA ASN A 553 5.21 11.00 -44.63
C ASN A 553 6.48 11.63 -44.01
N PRO A 554 7.12 10.98 -43.03
CA PRO A 554 8.36 11.49 -42.41
C PRO A 554 9.53 11.70 -43.39
N ASN A 555 9.50 11.06 -44.56
CA ASN A 555 10.51 11.24 -45.62
C ASN A 555 10.19 12.42 -46.55
N GLY A 556 9.07 13.12 -46.33
CA GLY A 556 8.61 14.24 -47.15
C GLY A 556 7.85 13.83 -48.41
N GLU A 557 7.54 12.55 -48.61
CA GLU A 557 6.72 12.10 -49.73
C GLU A 557 5.27 12.50 -49.51
N LYS A 558 4.67 13.09 -50.54
CA LYS A 558 3.29 13.56 -50.54
C LYS A 558 2.35 12.51 -51.15
N GLN A 559 1.25 12.21 -50.47
CA GLN A 559 0.10 11.49 -51.01
C GLN A 559 -1.13 12.41 -51.00
N GLU A 560 -1.96 12.35 -52.04
CA GLU A 560 -3.18 13.15 -52.13
C GLU A 560 -4.41 12.25 -52.21
N PHE A 561 -5.42 12.59 -51.41
CA PHE A 561 -6.74 11.97 -51.45
C PHE A 561 -7.78 13.02 -51.78
N LYS A 562 -8.72 12.66 -52.66
CA LYS A 562 -9.86 13.49 -53.02
C LYS A 562 -11.13 12.69 -52.80
N GLY A 563 -12.05 13.24 -52.03
CA GLY A 563 -13.34 12.63 -51.74
C GLY A 563 -14.48 13.61 -51.95
N LYS A 564 -15.69 13.07 -52.13
CA LYS A 564 -16.91 13.84 -52.33
C LYS A 564 -17.80 13.68 -51.10
N VAL A 565 -18.38 14.78 -50.64
CA VAL A 565 -19.32 14.80 -49.50
C VAL A 565 -20.57 15.57 -49.90
N VAL A 566 -21.72 15.19 -49.33
CA VAL A 566 -23.00 15.87 -49.49
C VAL A 566 -23.44 16.45 -48.16
N VAL A 567 -23.74 17.75 -48.13
CA VAL A 567 -24.45 18.38 -47.02
C VAL A 567 -25.93 18.38 -47.36
N GLY A 568 -26.75 17.70 -46.55
CA GLY A 568 -28.19 17.61 -46.68
C GLY A 568 -28.93 18.60 -45.77
N SER A 569 -30.25 18.66 -45.93
CA SER A 569 -31.18 19.27 -44.97
C SER A 569 -32.36 18.33 -44.75
N LYS A 570 -32.79 18.14 -43.50
CA LYS A 570 -34.12 17.58 -43.23
C LYS A 570 -35.17 18.65 -43.55
N TYR A 571 -36.17 18.26 -44.33
CA TYR A 571 -37.36 19.05 -44.63
C TYR A 571 -38.51 18.64 -43.71
#